data_AF-A0A2N3DH38-F1
#
_entry.id   AF-A0A2N3DH38-F1
#
_cell.length_a   1.000
_cell.length_b   1.000
_cell.length_c   1.000
_cell.angle_alpha   90.00
_cell.angle_beta   90.00
_cell.angle_gamma   90.00
#
_symmetry.space_group_name_H-M   'P 1'
#
loop_
_entity.id
_entity.type
_entity.pdbx_description
1 polymer ?
#
loop_
_entity_poly.entity_id
_entity_poly.type
_entity_poly.pdbx_seq_one_letter_code
_entity_poly.pdbx_strand_id
1 'polypeptide(L)'
;MKGLPPMRKLIIRLLLFAVLVGGAVYTGLANPLIEWQVKGALVQAGVGEKRADCMAGRMTQRLNVVQLWKLRQGMAPQAGEPKAGYGLGELIKRLRRSQDGEAVAVLTTSAGLCSLGLG
;
A
#
# COMPACT_ATOMS: atom_id res chain seq x y z
N MET A 1 11.80 43.77 -9.04
CA MET A 1 11.82 42.35 -8.63
C MET A 1 11.21 41.51 -9.76
N LYS A 2 12.04 40.84 -10.58
CA LYS A 2 11.59 40.10 -11.78
C LYS A 2 10.63 38.98 -11.37
N GLY A 3 9.37 39.09 -11.79
CA GLY A 3 8.34 38.08 -11.57
C GLY A 3 8.74 36.76 -12.23
N LEU A 4 8.83 35.70 -11.43
CA LEU A 4 9.12 34.36 -11.89
C LEU A 4 7.97 33.84 -12.79
N PRO A 5 8.25 33.22 -13.96
CA PRO A 5 7.21 32.73 -14.88
C PRO A 5 6.28 31.70 -14.19
N PRO A 6 5.00 31.62 -14.60
CA PRO A 6 3.95 30.88 -13.90
C PRO A 6 4.28 29.39 -13.69
N MET A 7 4.92 28.74 -14.66
CA MET A 7 5.37 27.34 -14.54
C MET A 7 6.40 27.15 -13.42
N ARG A 8 7.33 28.09 -13.22
CA ARG A 8 8.40 27.94 -12.24
C ARG A 8 7.87 28.09 -10.81
N LYS A 9 6.84 28.91 -10.59
CA LYS A 9 6.09 28.95 -9.32
C LYS A 9 5.31 27.65 -9.08
N LEU A 10 4.75 27.06 -10.14
CA LEU A 10 4.04 25.79 -10.08
C LEU A 10 4.99 24.64 -9.72
N ILE A 11 6.16 24.57 -10.36
CA ILE A 11 7.21 23.59 -10.08
C ILE A 11 7.73 23.73 -8.64
N ILE A 12 7.98 24.96 -8.16
CA ILE A 12 8.42 25.19 -6.77
C ILE A 12 7.35 24.75 -5.77
N ARG A 13 6.06 25.02 -6.04
CA ARG A 13 4.95 24.53 -5.20
C ARG A 13 4.86 23.01 -5.22
N LEU A 14 5.03 22.38 -6.38
CA LEU A 14 5.04 20.92 -6.54
C LEU A 14 6.20 20.28 -5.78
N LEU A 15 7.39 20.87 -5.85
CA LEU A 15 8.56 20.42 -5.10
C LEU A 15 8.36 20.58 -3.59
N LEU A 16 7.86 21.72 -3.12
CA LEU A 16 7.55 21.93 -1.70
C LEU A 16 6.49 20.93 -1.20
N PHE A 17 5.47 20.66 -2.02
CA PHE A 17 4.46 19.65 -1.71
C PHE A 17 5.04 18.25 -1.66
N ALA A 18 5.89 17.87 -2.62
CA ALA A 18 6.59 16.59 -2.64
C ALA A 18 7.52 16.42 -1.42
N VAL A 19 8.21 17.48 -0.98
CA VAL A 19 9.05 17.48 0.21
C VAL A 19 8.22 17.35 1.49
N LEU A 20 7.09 18.05 1.59
CA LEU A 20 6.17 17.91 2.73
C LEU A 20 5.58 16.49 2.81
N VAL A 21 5.13 15.95 1.69
CA VAL A 21 4.60 14.58 1.61
C VAL A 21 5.70 13.56 1.92
N GLY A 22 6.88 13.72 1.33
CA GLY A 22 8.05 12.87 1.59
C GLY A 22 8.49 12.92 3.06
N GLY A 23 8.48 14.09 3.67
CA GLY A 23 8.79 14.29 5.09
C GLY A 23 7.78 13.62 6.01
N ALA A 24 6.48 13.78 5.76
CA ALA A 24 5.41 13.15 6.55
C ALA A 24 5.41 11.61 6.44
N VAL A 25 5.79 11.10 5.26
CA VAL A 25 6.03 9.68 5.01
C VAL A 25 7.26 9.20 5.79
N TYR A 26 8.36 9.96 5.75
CA TYR A 26 9.61 9.60 6.41
C TYR A 26 9.50 9.61 7.94
N THR A 27 8.71 10.53 8.50
CA THR A 27 8.48 10.60 9.96
C THR A 27 7.48 9.58 10.48
N GLY A 28 6.87 8.75 9.61
CA GLY A 28 5.90 7.74 10.00
C GLY A 28 4.53 8.29 10.42
N LEU A 29 4.28 9.59 10.32
CA LEU A 29 2.97 10.18 10.65
C LEU A 29 1.82 9.62 9.78
N ALA A 30 2.13 9.12 8.58
CA ALA A 30 1.16 8.53 7.68
C ALA A 30 0.82 7.06 7.99
N ASN A 31 1.56 6.39 8.88
CA ASN A 31 1.45 4.94 9.09
C ASN A 31 0.02 4.45 9.45
N PRO A 32 -0.74 5.07 10.39
CA PRO A 32 -2.08 4.60 10.73
C PRO A 32 -3.09 4.73 9.59
N LEU A 33 -2.94 5.78 8.77
CA LEU A 33 -3.80 5.98 7.60
C LEU A 33 -3.50 4.93 6.51
N ILE A 34 -2.21 4.61 6.31
CA ILE A 34 -1.80 3.61 5.33
C ILE A 34 -2.26 2.22 5.77
N GLU A 35 -2.13 1.90 7.06
CA GLU A 35 -2.61 0.64 7.64
C GLU A 35 -4.10 0.44 7.41
N TRP A 36 -4.91 1.47 7.70
CA TRP A 36 -6.36 1.43 7.47
C TRP A 36 -6.71 1.17 5.99
N GLN A 37 -5.97 1.80 5.07
CA GLN A 37 -6.15 1.55 3.64
C GLN A 37 -5.72 0.15 3.20
N VAL A 38 -4.63 -0.39 3.75
CA VAL A 38 -4.16 -1.76 3.47
C VAL A 38 -5.18 -2.77 3.97
N LYS A 39 -5.66 -2.61 5.20
CA LYS A 39 -6.74 -3.42 5.79
C LYS A 39 -7.98 -3.39 4.89
N GLY A 40 -8.43 -2.20 4.48
CA GLY A 40 -9.59 -2.05 3.60
C GLY A 40 -9.42 -2.79 2.26
N ALA A 41 -8.22 -2.78 1.67
CA ALA A 41 -7.94 -3.52 0.45
C ALA A 41 -7.95 -5.05 0.68
N LEU A 42 -7.41 -5.53 1.79
CA LEU A 42 -7.43 -6.94 2.17
C LEU A 42 -8.87 -7.44 2.42
N VAL A 43 -9.70 -6.65 3.11
CA VAL A 43 -11.11 -6.97 3.33
C VAL A 43 -11.87 -7.01 2.00
N GLN A 44 -11.65 -6.02 1.12
CA GLN A 44 -12.23 -6.03 -0.22
C GLN A 44 -11.77 -7.24 -1.05
N ALA A 45 -10.53 -7.71 -0.86
CA ALA A 45 -10.05 -8.94 -1.47
C ALA A 45 -10.73 -10.21 -0.89
N GLY A 46 -11.50 -10.11 0.18
CA GLY A 46 -12.18 -11.24 0.83
C GLY A 46 -11.43 -11.83 2.02
N VAL A 47 -10.42 -11.13 2.55
CA VAL A 47 -9.76 -11.51 3.81
C VAL A 47 -10.67 -11.09 4.98
N GLY A 48 -10.93 -12.03 5.90
CA GLY A 48 -11.73 -11.73 7.10
C GLY A 48 -11.11 -10.61 7.94
N GLU A 49 -11.96 -9.78 8.54
CA GLU A 49 -11.60 -8.49 9.14
C GLU A 49 -10.50 -8.58 10.21
N LYS A 50 -10.55 -9.60 11.09
CA LYS A 50 -9.50 -9.86 12.09
C LYS A 50 -8.15 -10.27 11.48
N ARG A 51 -8.17 -11.04 10.40
CA ARG A 51 -6.95 -11.45 9.69
C ARG A 51 -6.37 -10.27 8.91
N ALA A 52 -7.22 -9.47 8.28
CA ALA A 52 -6.83 -8.28 7.55
C ALA A 52 -6.15 -7.25 8.47
N ASP A 53 -6.62 -7.11 9.70
CA ASP A 53 -6.03 -6.22 10.72
C ASP A 53 -4.59 -6.64 11.08
N CYS A 54 -4.40 -7.89 11.49
CA CYS A 54 -3.08 -8.47 11.78
C CYS A 54 -2.13 -8.35 10.58
N MET A 55 -2.62 -8.66 9.37
CA MET A 55 -1.82 -8.57 8.16
C MET A 55 -1.42 -7.13 7.85
N ALA A 56 -2.35 -6.17 7.98
CA ALA A 56 -2.09 -4.76 7.70
C ALA A 56 -1.03 -4.18 8.62
N GLY A 57 -1.11 -4.42 9.93
CA GLY A 57 -0.12 -3.95 10.90
C GLY A 57 1.28 -4.49 10.63
N ARG A 58 1.41 -5.77 10.29
CA ARG A 58 2.71 -6.34 9.89
C ARG A 58 3.23 -5.77 8.57
N MET A 59 2.35 -5.50 7.62
CA MET A 59 2.72 -4.94 6.32
C MET A 59 3.21 -3.50 6.43
N THR A 60 2.58 -2.66 7.24
CA THR A 60 3.02 -1.27 7.47
C THR A 60 4.29 -1.17 8.31
N GLN A 61 4.58 -2.16 9.16
CA GLN A 61 5.85 -2.23 9.89
C GLN A 61 7.03 -2.70 9.02
N ARG A 62 6.77 -3.45 7.95
CA ARG A 62 7.82 -4.10 7.13
C ARG A 62 8.04 -3.45 5.77
N LEU A 63 7.03 -2.81 5.21
CA LEU A 63 7.09 -2.21 3.87
C LEU A 63 7.19 -0.70 3.98
N ASN A 64 8.05 -0.11 3.15
CA ASN A 64 8.10 1.33 2.99
C ASN A 64 6.90 1.83 2.16
N VAL A 65 6.58 3.11 2.25
CA VAL A 65 5.38 3.69 1.61
C VAL A 65 5.35 3.48 0.09
N VAL A 66 6.51 3.50 -0.55
CA VAL A 66 6.65 3.22 -1.99
C VAL A 66 6.26 1.77 -2.31
N GLN A 67 6.66 0.81 -1.47
CA GLN A 67 6.31 -0.61 -1.64
C GLN A 67 4.83 -0.83 -1.35
N LEU A 68 4.26 -0.17 -0.34
CA LEU A 68 2.81 -0.22 -0.06
C LEU A 68 1.98 0.35 -1.20
N TRP A 69 2.48 1.39 -1.87
CA TRP A 69 1.83 1.95 -3.06
C TRP A 69 1.89 0.98 -4.25
N LYS A 70 3.05 0.37 -4.53
CA LYS A 70 3.18 -0.69 -5.54
C LYS A 70 2.32 -1.91 -5.22
N LEU A 71 2.21 -2.26 -3.94
CA LEU A 71 1.36 -3.33 -3.46
C LEU A 71 -0.10 -3.00 -3.76
N ARG A 72 -0.57 -1.80 -3.42
CA ARG A 72 -1.92 -1.31 -3.76
C ARG A 72 -2.19 -1.36 -5.25
N GLN A 73 -1.23 -0.93 -6.07
CA GLN A 73 -1.37 -1.02 -7.54
C GLN A 73 -1.42 -2.47 -8.02
N GLY A 74 -0.61 -3.37 -7.46
CA GLY A 74 -0.60 -4.78 -7.81
C GLY A 74 -1.87 -5.54 -7.39
N MET A 75 -2.59 -5.06 -6.38
CA MET A 75 -3.88 -5.60 -5.96
C MET A 75 -5.06 -5.09 -6.81
N ALA A 76 -4.86 -4.02 -7.58
CA ALA A 76 -5.92 -3.43 -8.38
C ALA A 76 -6.42 -4.43 -9.45
N PRO A 77 -7.73 -4.54 -9.67
CA PRO A 77 -8.31 -5.45 -10.66
C PRO A 77 -7.99 -4.97 -12.08
N GLN A 78 -7.67 -5.90 -12.99
CA GLN A 78 -7.60 -5.63 -14.42
C GLN A 78 -8.97 -5.83 -15.10
N ALA A 79 -9.07 -5.44 -16.37
CA ALA A 79 -10.29 -5.62 -17.15
C ALA A 79 -10.69 -7.10 -17.19
N GLY A 80 -11.92 -7.40 -16.74
CA GLY A 80 -12.44 -8.77 -16.64
C GLY A 80 -12.19 -9.47 -15.30
N GLU A 81 -11.44 -8.86 -14.37
CA GLU A 81 -11.20 -9.43 -13.05
C GLU A 81 -12.24 -8.96 -12.00
N PRO A 82 -12.65 -9.84 -11.06
CA PRO A 82 -13.54 -9.47 -9.98
C PRO A 82 -12.90 -8.38 -9.10
N LYS A 83 -13.65 -7.29 -8.88
CA LYS A 83 -13.21 -6.13 -8.10
C LYS A 83 -13.08 -6.42 -6.60
N ALA A 84 -13.83 -7.39 -6.08
CA ALA A 84 -13.85 -7.76 -4.67
C ALA A 84 -14.12 -9.27 -4.50
N GLY A 85 -13.84 -9.80 -3.31
CA GLY A 85 -14.23 -11.15 -2.90
C GLY A 85 -13.52 -12.30 -3.62
N TYR A 86 -12.34 -12.08 -4.19
CA TYR A 86 -11.58 -13.08 -4.95
C TYR A 86 -10.65 -13.96 -4.10
N GLY A 87 -10.55 -13.67 -2.81
CA GLY A 87 -9.79 -14.43 -1.83
C GLY A 87 -8.28 -14.17 -1.87
N LEU A 88 -7.58 -14.72 -0.87
CA LEU A 88 -6.14 -14.52 -0.67
C LEU A 88 -5.28 -15.17 -1.78
N GLY A 89 -5.72 -16.31 -2.32
CA GLY A 89 -4.99 -17.00 -3.40
C GLY A 89 -4.89 -16.16 -4.67
N GLU A 90 -6.03 -15.61 -5.10
CA GLU A 90 -6.07 -14.73 -6.28
C GLU A 90 -5.37 -13.39 -5.98
N LEU A 91 -5.47 -12.87 -4.75
CA LEU A 91 -4.70 -11.70 -4.31
C LEU A 91 -3.19 -11.88 -4.50
N ILE A 92 -2.63 -13.02 -4.06
CA ILE A 92 -1.20 -13.33 -4.20
C ILE A 92 -0.82 -13.45 -5.69
N LYS A 93 -1.69 -14.06 -6.50
CA LYS A 93 -1.47 -14.20 -7.95
C LYS A 93 -1.43 -12.83 -8.64
N ARG A 94 -2.35 -11.92 -8.29
CA ARG A 94 -2.36 -10.55 -8.81
C ARG A 94 -1.11 -9.80 -8.38
N LEU A 95 -0.76 -9.89 -7.10
CA LEU A 95 0.40 -9.19 -6.54
C LEU A 95 1.72 -9.70 -7.14
N ARG A 96 1.83 -10.99 -7.47
CA ARG A 96 3.01 -11.52 -8.17
C ARG A 96 3.25 -10.87 -9.54
N ARG A 97 2.21 -10.33 -10.19
CA ARG A 97 2.33 -9.59 -11.46
C ARG A 97 2.95 -8.21 -11.30
N SER A 98 2.93 -7.61 -10.10
CA SER A 98 3.53 -6.27 -9.88
C SER A 98 5.04 -6.29 -9.75
N GLN A 99 5.68 -7.48 -9.82
CA GLN A 99 7.13 -7.68 -9.71
C GLN A 99 7.76 -7.14 -8.41
N ASP A 100 6.96 -6.89 -7.37
CA ASP A 100 7.45 -6.49 -6.05
C ASP A 100 7.62 -7.72 -5.16
N GLY A 101 8.79 -8.35 -5.25
CA GLY A 101 9.09 -9.60 -4.54
C GLY A 101 9.00 -9.47 -3.02
N GLU A 102 9.32 -8.30 -2.48
CA GLU A 102 9.23 -8.03 -1.04
C GLU A 102 7.77 -7.89 -0.59
N ALA A 103 6.94 -7.17 -1.36
CA ALA A 103 5.51 -7.09 -1.09
C ALA A 103 4.84 -8.48 -1.09
N VAL A 104 5.20 -9.34 -2.04
CA VAL A 104 4.70 -10.73 -2.10
C VAL A 104 5.19 -11.55 -0.91
N ALA A 105 6.46 -11.45 -0.53
CA ALA A 105 7.02 -12.15 0.62
C ALA A 105 6.36 -11.70 1.93
N VAL A 106 6.18 -10.40 2.15
CA VAL A 106 5.53 -9.86 3.35
C VAL A 106 4.05 -10.22 3.39
N LEU A 107 3.33 -10.18 2.26
CA LEU A 107 1.92 -10.59 2.19
C LEU A 107 1.76 -12.07 2.55
N THR A 108 2.56 -12.95 1.93
CA THR A 108 2.48 -14.40 2.12
C THR A 108 2.88 -14.81 3.53
N THR A 109 3.98 -14.27 4.06
CA THR A 109 4.41 -14.54 5.44
C THR A 109 3.44 -13.99 6.47
N SER A 110 2.89 -12.80 6.26
CA SER A 110 1.87 -12.22 7.16
C SER A 110 0.56 -12.99 7.08
N ALA A 111 0.14 -13.43 5.91
CA ALA A 111 -1.03 -14.29 5.78
C ALA A 111 -0.83 -15.62 6.53
N GLY A 112 0.34 -16.25 6.41
CA GLY A 112 0.67 -17.46 7.16
C GLY A 112 0.65 -17.23 8.67
N LEU A 113 1.39 -16.24 9.15
CA LEU A 113 1.51 -15.95 10.59
C LEU A 113 0.19 -15.50 11.21
N CYS A 114 -0.57 -14.61 10.55
CA CYS A 114 -1.88 -14.17 11.03
C CYS A 114 -2.96 -15.26 10.94
N SER A 115 -2.80 -16.24 10.06
CA SER A 115 -3.69 -17.42 10.05
C SER A 115 -3.42 -18.36 11.22
N LEU A 116 -2.18 -18.40 11.69
CA LEU A 116 -1.74 -19.17 12.85
C LEU A 116 -1.89 -18.42 14.18
N GLY A 117 -2.30 -17.14 14.15
CA GLY A 117 -2.45 -16.30 15.35
C GLY A 117 -1.12 -15.76 15.92
N LEU A 118 -0.07 -15.71 15.09
CA LEU A 118 1.30 -15.31 15.47
C LEU A 118 1.66 -13.89 15.01
N GLY A 119 0.71 -12.97 14.94
CA GLY A 119 0.93 -11.61 14.44
C GLY A 119 0.29 -10.53 15.27
#